data_AF-A0A950RVN7-F1
#
_entry.id   AF-A0A950RVN7-F1
#
_cell.length_a   1.000
_cell.length_b   1.000
_cell.length_c   1.000
_cell.angle_alpha   90.00
_cell.angle_beta   90.00
_cell.angle_gamma   90.00
#
_symmetry.space_group_name_H-M   'P 1'
#
loop_
_entity.id
_entity.type
_entity.pdbx_description
1 polymer ?
#
loop_
_entity_poly.entity_id
_entity_poly.type
_entity_poly.pdbx_seq_one_letter_code
_entity_poly.pdbx_strand_id
1 'polypeptide(L)'
;MAKALPLISVVIPCHNAERWIGATLASVAQQDMAAAIETIVVDDGSVDGTAELVRREFPEVVLVECERGGPSRARNIGTRLAQGQFIQYLDADDLLAPGKLARQLEVLQSTAADVAYGDWCELRARPDGMFEPGKTVSRPLIGDPQIALFTDFWCPPAAYLFRREIVDRVRTWNEGLPIIQDARFALDCALNGARFVHAPGLAAYYRQHAAGSVSTRDPLAFTRDCLENALQVERIWARDGGLSKSRTRALVQVYGQVARGTYSRAPELFEAAVGALERLQPGYRPSAPWHLALASRLLGYRRAESAALQYRTAKRVLPRRAVKVVCAFPGGRAVARHGLKYAVQSTKLPWQRKQQLHNLLAQDAAPKKLGVCALPVAGSRPLQVKVPVRDDLTRYWYFWGYAHYERGTVALLRKLLTETRSFVDVGANVGYFTFLAASMLEGRGEVHAFEPRSDCFADLERNTRQNRLECVRLHRVALADVDGDARLFIPQSGGWTNASLSRDFAGSEVFETVPTMRFETYCQKHDVQRIELMKIDAEGAELRVLHGMGSLLDAWRPDLIVEVLEPFEAELRAFFADSGYTPFRILDQRLEELPHIMSHPHYRNVYLRHAA
;
A
#
# COMPACT_ATOMS: atom_id res chain seq x y z
N MET A 1 -20.38 -42.90 26.95
CA MET A 1 -20.69 -41.54 27.45
C MET A 1 -21.12 -40.71 26.25
N ALA A 2 -22.26 -40.00 26.33
CA ALA A 2 -22.67 -39.10 25.25
C ALA A 2 -21.61 -38.00 25.09
N LYS A 3 -21.05 -37.83 23.90
CA LYS A 3 -20.11 -36.74 23.60
C LYS A 3 -20.87 -35.41 23.83
N ALA A 4 -20.32 -34.52 24.64
CA ALA A 4 -20.94 -33.20 24.86
C ALA A 4 -21.07 -32.48 23.50
N LEU A 5 -22.21 -31.81 23.27
CA LEU A 5 -22.42 -31.07 22.03
C LEU A 5 -21.36 -29.96 21.90
N PRO A 6 -20.75 -29.78 20.70
CA PRO A 6 -19.78 -28.73 20.49
C PRO A 6 -20.45 -27.36 20.64
N LEU A 7 -19.69 -26.36 21.06
CA LEU A 7 -20.17 -24.99 21.16
C LEU A 7 -20.04 -24.26 19.81
N ILE A 8 -18.94 -24.50 19.09
CA ILE A 8 -18.62 -23.87 17.81
C ILE A 8 -18.36 -24.95 16.76
N SER A 9 -18.96 -24.81 15.58
CA SER A 9 -18.61 -25.59 14.40
C SER A 9 -17.77 -24.75 13.45
N VAL A 10 -16.57 -25.23 13.12
CA VAL A 10 -15.72 -24.63 12.07
C VAL A 10 -15.92 -25.42 10.78
N VAL A 11 -16.50 -24.76 9.77
CA VAL A 11 -16.78 -25.34 8.45
C VAL A 11 -15.74 -24.83 7.45
N ILE A 12 -14.97 -25.75 6.88
CA ILE A 12 -13.85 -25.48 5.97
C ILE A 12 -14.11 -26.13 4.61
N PRO A 13 -14.55 -25.38 3.58
CA PRO A 13 -14.57 -25.90 2.23
C PRO A 13 -13.14 -25.94 1.67
N CYS A 14 -12.75 -27.04 1.02
CA CYS A 14 -11.45 -27.15 0.36
C CYS A 14 -11.55 -27.75 -1.04
N HIS A 15 -10.67 -27.32 -1.94
CA HIS A 15 -10.44 -27.94 -3.24
C HIS A 15 -8.99 -27.69 -3.64
N ASN A 16 -8.21 -28.76 -3.80
CA ASN A 16 -6.78 -28.74 -4.06
C ASN A 16 -6.01 -27.83 -3.09
N ALA A 17 -6.17 -28.10 -1.79
CA ALA A 17 -5.65 -27.30 -0.69
C ALA A 17 -4.50 -27.98 0.07
N GLU A 18 -3.87 -29.02 -0.49
CA GLU A 18 -2.83 -29.83 0.18
C GLU A 18 -1.74 -28.96 0.82
N ARG A 19 -1.35 -27.89 0.11
CA ARG A 19 -0.32 -26.94 0.56
C ARG A 19 -0.71 -26.14 1.81
N TRP A 20 -1.99 -25.93 2.07
CA TRP A 20 -2.46 -24.94 3.04
C TRP A 20 -3.27 -25.52 4.19
N ILE A 21 -4.04 -26.59 3.91
CA ILE A 21 -5.06 -27.11 4.82
C ILE A 21 -4.48 -27.48 6.19
N GLY A 22 -3.24 -27.99 6.25
CA GLY A 22 -2.57 -28.33 7.51
C GLY A 22 -2.35 -27.12 8.43
N ALA A 23 -1.91 -25.99 7.88
CA ALA A 23 -1.73 -24.76 8.65
C ALA A 23 -3.08 -24.16 9.10
N THR A 24 -4.09 -24.23 8.23
CA THR A 24 -5.46 -23.80 8.54
C THR A 24 -6.04 -24.62 9.70
N LEU A 25 -5.95 -25.94 9.65
CA LEU A 25 -6.42 -26.83 10.72
C LEU A 25 -5.64 -26.64 12.03
N ALA A 26 -4.31 -26.49 11.94
CA ALA A 26 -3.49 -26.16 13.11
C ALA A 26 -3.93 -24.85 13.79
N SER A 27 -4.32 -23.83 13.02
CA SER A 27 -4.82 -22.56 13.58
C SER A 27 -6.15 -22.70 14.34
N VAL A 28 -6.97 -23.68 13.97
CA VAL A 28 -8.20 -24.04 14.69
C VAL A 28 -7.87 -24.79 15.97
N ALA A 29 -6.97 -25.77 15.90
CA ALA A 29 -6.54 -26.57 17.05
C ALA A 29 -5.83 -25.73 18.13
N GLN A 30 -5.20 -24.62 17.75
CA GLN A 30 -4.51 -23.69 18.66
C GLN A 30 -5.43 -22.68 19.35
N GLN A 31 -6.75 -22.71 19.12
CA GLN A 31 -7.68 -21.84 19.84
C GLN A 31 -7.82 -22.28 21.31
N ASP A 32 -7.92 -21.32 22.23
CA ASP A 32 -7.94 -21.56 23.69
C ASP A 32 -9.08 -22.47 24.17
N MET A 33 -10.08 -22.69 23.32
CA MET A 33 -11.30 -23.44 23.59
C MET A 33 -11.48 -24.61 22.60
N ALA A 34 -10.39 -25.16 22.07
CA ALA A 34 -10.38 -26.26 21.10
C ALA A 34 -11.26 -27.46 21.49
N ALA A 35 -11.35 -27.81 22.77
CA ALA A 35 -12.20 -28.91 23.25
C ALA A 35 -13.72 -28.69 23.04
N ALA A 36 -14.15 -27.44 22.85
CA ALA A 36 -15.53 -27.06 22.57
C ALA A 36 -15.79 -26.80 21.07
N ILE A 37 -14.81 -27.08 20.21
CA ILE A 37 -14.88 -26.88 18.76
C ILE A 37 -15.03 -28.23 18.08
N GLU A 38 -15.96 -28.31 17.12
CA GLU A 38 -15.91 -29.33 16.08
C GLU A 38 -15.40 -28.71 14.78
N THR A 39 -14.59 -29.45 14.04
CA THR A 39 -14.04 -29.01 12.76
C THR A 39 -14.53 -29.95 11.66
N ILE A 40 -15.13 -29.37 10.63
CA ILE A 40 -15.72 -30.08 9.50
C ILE A 40 -15.03 -29.58 8.24
N VAL A 41 -14.28 -30.46 7.59
CA VAL A 41 -13.65 -30.19 6.30
C VAL A 41 -14.49 -30.83 5.21
N VAL A 42 -14.90 -30.03 4.22
CA VAL A 42 -15.64 -30.52 3.06
C VAL A 42 -14.75 -30.41 1.83
N ASP A 43 -14.25 -31.55 1.39
CA ASP A 43 -13.44 -31.68 0.18
C ASP A 43 -14.32 -31.72 -1.08
N ASP A 44 -14.31 -30.62 -1.83
CA ASP A 44 -15.06 -30.38 -3.05
C ASP A 44 -14.36 -31.01 -4.27
N GLY A 45 -14.04 -32.29 -4.17
CA GLY A 45 -13.44 -33.09 -5.24
C GLY A 45 -12.00 -32.70 -5.56
N SER A 46 -11.14 -32.62 -4.54
CA SER A 46 -9.69 -32.46 -4.74
C SER A 46 -9.10 -33.66 -5.49
N VAL A 47 -8.03 -33.38 -6.24
CA VAL A 47 -7.25 -34.39 -6.98
C VAL A 47 -5.78 -34.44 -6.54
N ASP A 48 -5.42 -33.61 -5.55
CA ASP A 48 -4.13 -33.61 -4.86
C ASP A 48 -4.21 -34.39 -3.54
N GLY A 49 -3.19 -34.28 -2.69
CA GLY A 49 -3.13 -34.98 -1.40
C GLY A 49 -4.01 -34.39 -0.29
N THR A 50 -4.93 -33.47 -0.58
CA THR A 50 -5.71 -32.74 0.45
C THR A 50 -6.43 -33.68 1.42
N ALA A 51 -7.31 -34.56 0.92
CA ALA A 51 -8.08 -35.48 1.77
C ALA A 51 -7.18 -36.42 2.58
N GLU A 52 -6.13 -36.95 1.95
CA GLU A 52 -5.21 -37.88 2.61
C GLU A 52 -4.41 -37.23 3.73
N LEU A 53 -3.97 -35.99 3.53
CA LEU A 53 -3.32 -35.19 4.56
C LEU A 53 -4.25 -34.99 5.75
N VAL A 54 -5.50 -34.59 5.51
CA VAL A 54 -6.49 -34.37 6.58
C VAL A 54 -6.74 -35.66 7.38
N ARG A 55 -6.97 -36.80 6.71
CA ARG A 55 -7.18 -38.08 7.40
C ARG A 55 -5.99 -38.50 8.25
N ARG A 56 -4.77 -38.29 7.74
CA ARG A 56 -3.54 -38.74 8.38
C ARG A 56 -3.15 -37.87 9.56
N GLU A 57 -3.22 -36.54 9.40
CA GLU A 57 -2.66 -35.59 10.37
C GLU A 57 -3.68 -35.02 11.34
N PHE A 58 -4.98 -35.07 11.00
CA PHE A 58 -6.08 -34.53 11.80
C PHE A 58 -7.24 -35.52 11.90
N PRO A 59 -7.03 -36.73 12.47
CA PRO A 59 -8.04 -37.80 12.50
C PRO A 59 -9.30 -37.44 13.31
N GLU A 60 -9.26 -36.40 14.14
CA GLU A 60 -10.40 -35.87 14.88
C GLU A 60 -11.33 -34.97 14.04
N VAL A 61 -10.88 -34.51 12.87
CA VAL A 61 -11.66 -33.66 11.96
C VAL A 61 -12.68 -34.50 11.21
N VAL A 62 -13.90 -33.99 11.09
CA VAL A 62 -14.93 -34.60 10.25
C VAL A 62 -14.66 -34.24 8.79
N LEU A 63 -14.00 -35.14 8.06
CA LEU A 63 -13.76 -35.00 6.63
C LEU A 63 -14.94 -35.56 5.82
N VAL A 64 -15.44 -34.77 4.87
CA VAL A 64 -16.48 -35.15 3.92
C VAL A 64 -16.02 -34.87 2.51
N GLU A 65 -15.89 -35.90 1.70
CA GLU A 65 -15.60 -35.77 0.28
C GLU A 65 -16.89 -35.76 -0.53
N CYS A 66 -16.98 -34.82 -1.46
CA CYS A 66 -18.08 -34.75 -2.41
C CYS A 66 -17.60 -34.48 -3.82
N GLU A 67 -18.43 -34.78 -4.80
CA GLU A 67 -18.19 -34.36 -6.18
C GLU A 67 -18.12 -32.83 -6.27
N ARG A 68 -17.20 -32.32 -7.10
CA ARG A 68 -16.96 -30.90 -7.29
C ARG A 68 -18.25 -30.15 -7.65
N GLY A 69 -18.64 -29.18 -6.83
CA GLY A 69 -19.79 -28.30 -7.05
C GLY A 69 -19.63 -26.88 -6.51
N GLY A 70 -18.41 -26.49 -6.12
CA GLY A 70 -18.05 -25.14 -5.75
C GLY A 70 -18.12 -24.86 -4.25
N PRO A 71 -17.50 -23.74 -3.81
CA PRO A 71 -17.31 -23.45 -2.40
C PRO A 71 -18.63 -23.21 -1.64
N SER A 72 -19.65 -22.61 -2.27
CA SER A 72 -20.97 -22.43 -1.64
C SER A 72 -21.64 -23.78 -1.34
N ARG A 73 -21.59 -24.74 -2.28
CA ARG A 73 -22.15 -26.09 -2.07
C ARG A 73 -21.40 -26.83 -0.97
N ALA A 74 -20.07 -26.75 -0.96
CA ALA A 74 -19.24 -27.34 0.08
C ALA A 74 -19.56 -26.75 1.47
N ARG A 75 -19.69 -25.42 1.60
CA ARG A 75 -20.14 -24.78 2.85
C ARG A 75 -21.55 -25.26 3.23
N ASN A 76 -22.49 -25.34 2.30
CA ASN A 76 -23.84 -25.86 2.56
C ASN A 76 -23.84 -27.30 3.10
N ILE A 77 -22.97 -28.17 2.57
CA ILE A 77 -22.80 -29.54 3.09
C ILE A 77 -22.27 -29.49 4.53
N GLY A 78 -21.22 -28.73 4.78
CA GLY A 78 -20.62 -28.62 6.12
C GLY A 78 -21.57 -28.02 7.15
N THR A 79 -22.33 -26.99 6.78
CA THR A 79 -23.33 -26.35 7.66
C THR A 79 -24.45 -27.31 8.07
N ARG A 80 -24.86 -28.23 7.19
CA ARG A 80 -25.87 -29.26 7.54
C ARG A 80 -25.36 -30.28 8.55
N LEU A 81 -24.05 -30.50 8.58
CA LEU A 81 -23.39 -31.44 9.49
C LEU A 81 -23.02 -30.78 10.82
N ALA A 82 -22.79 -29.48 10.82
CA ALA A 82 -22.50 -28.69 12.00
C ALA A 82 -23.57 -28.86 13.08
N GLN A 83 -23.16 -29.09 14.32
CA GLN A 83 -23.96 -29.24 15.53
C GLN A 83 -23.78 -28.10 16.55
N GLY A 84 -22.75 -27.28 16.40
CA GLY A 84 -22.40 -26.18 17.31
C GLY A 84 -23.40 -25.02 17.33
N GLN A 85 -23.56 -24.36 18.47
CA GLN A 85 -24.45 -23.20 18.62
C GLN A 85 -23.97 -21.97 17.84
N PHE A 86 -22.67 -21.92 17.53
CA PHE A 86 -22.06 -20.90 16.70
C PHE A 86 -21.36 -21.53 15.51
N ILE A 87 -21.37 -20.85 14.37
CA ILE A 87 -20.75 -21.30 13.13
C ILE A 87 -19.61 -20.37 12.75
N GLN A 88 -18.45 -20.95 12.50
CA GLN A 88 -17.29 -20.32 11.88
C GLN A 88 -17.14 -20.86 10.47
N TYR A 89 -17.02 -19.99 9.48
CA TYR A 89 -16.59 -20.38 8.14
C TYR A 89 -15.12 -19.98 7.95
N LEU A 90 -14.30 -20.89 7.45
CA LEU A 90 -12.86 -20.65 7.29
C LEU A 90 -12.42 -21.23 5.95
N ASP A 91 -11.81 -20.40 5.11
CA ASP A 91 -11.27 -20.87 3.83
C ASP A 91 -10.01 -21.71 4.07
N ALA A 92 -9.81 -22.75 3.26
CA ALA A 92 -8.76 -23.76 3.44
C ALA A 92 -7.31 -23.24 3.33
N ASP A 93 -7.15 -21.96 2.98
CA ASP A 93 -5.89 -21.25 2.83
C ASP A 93 -5.71 -20.08 3.81
N ASP A 94 -6.72 -19.77 4.62
CA ASP A 94 -6.68 -18.71 5.63
C ASP A 94 -6.42 -19.27 7.03
N LEU A 95 -6.08 -18.39 7.99
CA LEU A 95 -5.82 -18.78 9.38
C LEU A 95 -6.70 -17.98 10.35
N LEU A 96 -7.11 -18.62 11.45
CA LEU A 96 -7.71 -17.91 12.58
C LEU A 96 -6.60 -17.27 13.43
N ALA A 97 -6.84 -16.06 13.93
CA ALA A 97 -5.91 -15.45 14.88
C ALA A 97 -6.06 -16.11 16.29
N PRO A 98 -4.99 -16.16 17.10
CA PRO A 98 -5.07 -16.69 18.46
C PRO A 98 -6.13 -15.98 19.32
N GLY A 99 -6.86 -16.75 20.12
CA GLY A 99 -7.90 -16.26 21.04
C GLY A 99 -9.13 -15.63 20.37
N LYS A 100 -9.25 -15.69 19.04
CA LYS A 100 -10.32 -14.96 18.34
C LYS A 100 -11.70 -15.53 18.63
N LEU A 101 -11.83 -16.85 18.72
CA LEU A 101 -13.13 -17.50 18.92
C LEU A 101 -13.67 -17.20 20.31
N ALA A 102 -12.81 -17.23 21.34
CA ALA A 102 -13.20 -16.88 22.71
C ALA A 102 -13.66 -15.42 22.79
N ARG A 103 -12.91 -14.49 22.19
CA ARG A 103 -13.25 -13.06 22.16
C ARG A 103 -14.58 -12.79 21.45
N GLN A 104 -14.78 -13.36 20.27
CA GLN A 104 -16.03 -13.16 19.51
C GLN A 104 -17.23 -13.82 20.19
N LEU A 105 -17.02 -14.98 20.82
CA LEU A 105 -18.04 -15.65 21.60
C LEU A 105 -18.47 -14.79 22.80
N GLU A 106 -17.51 -14.25 23.57
CA GLU A 106 -17.79 -13.37 24.71
C GLU A 106 -18.64 -12.17 24.29
N VAL A 107 -18.28 -11.52 23.18
CA VAL A 107 -19.04 -10.39 22.63
C VAL A 107 -20.43 -10.83 22.18
N LEU A 108 -20.58 -11.99 21.53
CA LEU A 108 -21.89 -12.50 21.16
C LEU A 108 -22.75 -12.83 22.38
N GLN A 109 -22.17 -13.38 23.46
CA GLN A 109 -22.89 -13.75 24.67
C GLN A 109 -23.28 -12.56 25.53
N SER A 110 -22.43 -11.53 25.58
CA SER A 110 -22.66 -10.29 26.34
C SER A 110 -23.54 -9.28 25.62
N THR A 111 -23.81 -9.49 24.33
CA THR A 111 -24.67 -8.62 23.52
C THR A 111 -25.83 -9.40 22.93
N ALA A 112 -26.79 -8.69 22.36
CA ALA A 112 -27.87 -9.31 21.62
C ALA A 112 -27.48 -9.58 20.14
N ALA A 113 -26.21 -9.44 19.75
CA ALA A 113 -25.79 -9.60 18.37
C ALA A 113 -25.93 -11.03 17.87
N ASP A 114 -26.20 -11.16 16.57
CA ASP A 114 -26.28 -12.43 15.83
C ASP A 114 -24.97 -12.78 15.14
N VAL A 115 -24.18 -11.77 14.80
CA VAL A 115 -22.90 -11.92 14.08
C VAL A 115 -21.84 -11.02 14.71
N ALA A 116 -20.74 -11.61 15.16
CA ALA A 116 -19.55 -10.86 15.54
C ALA A 116 -18.54 -10.90 14.40
N TYR A 117 -17.83 -9.80 14.20
CA TYR A 117 -16.70 -9.76 13.26
C TYR A 117 -15.53 -9.00 13.89
N GLY A 118 -14.31 -9.33 13.48
CA GLY A 118 -13.09 -8.69 13.98
C GLY A 118 -12.24 -8.11 12.87
N ASP A 119 -11.08 -7.59 13.26
CA ASP A 119 -10.09 -7.07 12.33
C ASP A 119 -9.35 -8.23 11.65
N TRP A 120 -8.81 -8.02 10.46
CA TRP A 120 -8.09 -9.09 9.74
C TRP A 120 -6.80 -8.56 9.12
N CYS A 121 -5.79 -9.42 9.02
CA CYS A 121 -4.48 -9.08 8.49
C CYS A 121 -4.27 -9.81 7.17
N GLU A 122 -3.82 -9.09 6.14
CA GLU A 122 -3.36 -9.73 4.90
C GLU A 122 -2.13 -10.60 5.20
N LEU A 123 -2.05 -11.81 4.65
CA LEU A 123 -0.81 -12.57 4.53
C LEU A 123 -0.30 -12.43 3.11
N ARG A 124 0.87 -11.82 2.95
CA ARG A 124 1.46 -11.58 1.63
C ARG A 124 2.50 -12.64 1.33
N ALA A 125 2.41 -13.21 0.13
CA ALA A 125 3.42 -14.14 -0.35
C ALA A 125 4.76 -13.41 -0.53
N ARG A 126 5.81 -13.94 0.10
CA ARG A 126 7.20 -13.57 -0.09
C ARG A 126 7.76 -14.27 -1.35
N PRO A 127 8.84 -13.74 -1.96
CA PRO A 127 9.47 -14.37 -3.13
C PRO A 127 9.99 -15.80 -2.88
N ASP A 128 10.30 -16.12 -1.63
CA ASP A 128 10.71 -17.46 -1.18
C ASP A 128 9.54 -18.45 -1.01
N GLY A 129 8.29 -18.01 -1.27
CA GLY A 129 7.09 -18.83 -1.14
C GLY A 129 6.51 -18.91 0.28
N MET A 130 7.14 -18.26 1.26
CA MET A 130 6.59 -18.05 2.61
C MET A 130 5.58 -16.90 2.62
N PHE A 131 4.92 -16.68 3.76
CA PHE A 131 3.99 -15.58 3.94
C PHE A 131 4.36 -14.75 5.15
N GLU A 132 4.15 -13.44 5.02
CA GLU A 132 4.35 -12.48 6.11
C GLU A 132 3.09 -11.64 6.34
N PRO A 133 2.84 -11.19 7.59
CA PRO A 133 1.78 -10.24 7.87
C PRO A 133 1.96 -8.94 7.08
N GLY A 134 0.91 -8.55 6.38
CA GLY A 134 0.79 -7.31 5.63
C GLY A 134 -0.10 -6.31 6.37
N LYS A 135 -1.01 -5.66 5.64
CA LYS A 135 -1.89 -4.65 6.22
C LYS A 135 -2.95 -5.29 7.10
N THR A 136 -3.09 -4.80 8.32
CA THR A 136 -4.28 -5.05 9.15
C THR A 136 -5.41 -4.11 8.73
N VAL A 137 -6.56 -4.68 8.39
CA VAL A 137 -7.79 -3.98 8.06
C VAL A 137 -8.68 -4.01 9.29
N SER A 138 -8.78 -2.86 9.96
CA SER A 138 -9.79 -2.59 10.97
C SER A 138 -10.80 -1.61 10.38
N ARG A 139 -12.06 -2.06 10.27
CA ARG A 139 -13.14 -1.24 9.73
C ARG A 139 -14.44 -1.54 10.46
N PRO A 140 -14.99 -0.59 11.23
CA PRO A 140 -16.31 -0.76 11.79
C PRO A 140 -17.39 -0.68 10.69
N LEU A 141 -18.45 -1.46 10.85
CA LEU A 141 -19.67 -1.38 10.07
C LEU A 141 -20.46 -0.20 10.61
N ILE A 142 -20.71 0.79 9.76
CA ILE A 142 -21.36 2.04 10.13
C ILE A 142 -22.71 2.14 9.41
N GLY A 143 -23.77 2.42 10.16
CA GLY A 143 -25.11 2.60 9.62
C GLY A 143 -25.87 1.27 9.45
N ASP A 144 -26.79 1.24 8.49
CA ASP A 144 -27.62 0.07 8.19
C ASP A 144 -26.75 -1.08 7.62
N PRO A 145 -26.68 -2.24 8.29
CA PRO A 145 -25.90 -3.39 7.82
C PRO A 145 -26.29 -3.86 6.42
N GLN A 146 -27.57 -3.81 6.05
CA GLN A 146 -28.00 -4.23 4.71
C GLN A 146 -27.39 -3.34 3.64
N ILE A 147 -27.29 -2.04 3.91
CA ILE A 147 -26.70 -1.08 2.96
C ILE A 147 -25.18 -1.19 2.95
N ALA A 148 -24.55 -1.24 4.13
CA ALA A 148 -23.11 -1.29 4.26
C ALA A 148 -22.51 -2.53 3.58
N LEU A 149 -23.08 -3.72 3.84
CA LEU A 149 -22.65 -4.99 3.24
C LEU A 149 -22.97 -5.08 1.74
N PHE A 150 -24.02 -4.38 1.28
CA PHE A 150 -24.35 -4.33 -0.14
C PHE A 150 -23.42 -3.44 -0.94
N THR A 151 -22.84 -2.39 -0.34
CA THR A 151 -22.02 -1.41 -1.08
C THR A 151 -20.53 -1.54 -0.83
N ASP A 152 -20.06 -1.29 0.38
CA ASP A 152 -18.66 -0.91 0.62
C ASP A 152 -18.00 -1.65 1.78
N PHE A 153 -18.73 -2.42 2.57
CA PHE A 153 -18.21 -3.19 3.70
C PHE A 153 -17.95 -4.65 3.29
N TRP A 154 -16.75 -5.15 3.60
CA TRP A 154 -16.40 -6.56 3.43
C TRP A 154 -15.28 -6.94 4.41
N CYS A 155 -15.34 -8.18 4.91
CA CYS A 155 -14.24 -8.87 5.56
C CYS A 155 -14.31 -10.37 5.20
N PRO A 156 -13.19 -11.12 5.29
CA PRO A 156 -13.17 -12.52 4.89
C PRO A 156 -14.03 -13.39 5.83
N PRO A 157 -14.55 -14.54 5.37
CA PRO A 157 -15.34 -15.45 6.19
C PRO A 157 -14.70 -15.78 7.56
N ALA A 158 -13.38 -15.95 7.58
CA ALA A 158 -12.59 -16.22 8.79
C ALA A 158 -12.71 -15.12 9.87
N ALA A 159 -13.03 -13.88 9.48
CA ALA A 159 -13.14 -12.75 10.41
C ALA A 159 -14.49 -12.72 11.15
N TYR A 160 -15.50 -13.48 10.71
CA TYR A 160 -16.82 -13.54 11.35
C TYR A 160 -16.95 -14.73 12.31
N LEU A 161 -17.91 -14.64 13.24
CA LEU A 161 -18.51 -15.73 13.99
C LEU A 161 -20.04 -15.52 14.02
N PHE A 162 -20.80 -16.54 13.64
CA PHE A 162 -22.25 -16.45 13.47
C PHE A 162 -22.98 -17.26 14.54
N ARG A 163 -24.08 -16.74 15.07
CA ARG A 163 -25.07 -17.57 15.78
C ARG A 163 -25.73 -18.54 14.81
N ARG A 164 -25.97 -19.78 15.24
CA ARG A 164 -26.66 -20.78 14.40
C ARG A 164 -28.03 -20.28 13.95
N GLU A 165 -28.77 -19.61 14.82
CA GLU A 165 -30.14 -19.17 14.53
C GLU A 165 -30.21 -18.19 13.34
N ILE A 166 -29.17 -17.38 13.10
CA ILE A 166 -29.13 -16.55 11.89
C ILE A 166 -28.74 -17.38 10.65
N VAL A 167 -27.82 -18.32 10.78
CA VAL A 167 -27.43 -19.22 9.69
C VAL A 167 -28.63 -20.06 9.23
N ASP A 168 -29.42 -20.59 10.16
CA ASP A 168 -30.63 -21.38 9.88
C ASP A 168 -31.74 -20.54 9.23
N ARG A 169 -31.84 -19.24 9.58
CA ARG A 169 -32.76 -18.30 8.91
C ARG A 169 -32.38 -18.05 7.46
N VAL A 170 -31.07 -17.87 7.18
CA VAL A 170 -30.55 -17.71 5.81
C VAL A 170 -30.64 -19.01 5.02
N ARG A 171 -30.54 -20.16 5.69
CA ARG A 171 -30.58 -21.55 5.19
C ARG A 171 -29.38 -22.00 4.39
N THR A 172 -28.99 -21.26 3.35
CA THR A 172 -27.96 -21.70 2.41
C THR A 172 -27.11 -20.56 1.87
N TRP A 173 -25.83 -20.83 1.68
CA TRP A 173 -24.95 -20.06 0.81
C TRP A 173 -25.48 -20.08 -0.62
N ASN A 174 -25.50 -18.92 -1.26
CA ASN A 174 -25.98 -18.79 -2.63
C ASN A 174 -24.99 -19.42 -3.61
N GLU A 175 -25.40 -20.51 -4.26
CA GLU A 175 -24.59 -21.23 -5.25
C GLU A 175 -24.58 -20.53 -6.63
N GLY A 176 -25.52 -19.61 -6.88
CA GLY A 176 -25.61 -18.86 -8.13
C GLY A 176 -24.71 -17.63 -8.23
N LEU A 177 -23.93 -17.32 -7.17
CA LEU A 177 -23.02 -16.17 -7.10
C LEU A 177 -21.60 -16.63 -6.71
N PRO A 178 -20.91 -17.41 -7.57
CA PRO A 178 -19.67 -18.10 -7.22
C PRO A 178 -18.48 -17.18 -6.88
N ILE A 179 -18.51 -15.90 -7.31
CA ILE A 179 -17.40 -14.96 -7.12
C ILE A 179 -17.55 -14.16 -5.82
N ILE A 180 -18.76 -13.76 -5.47
CA ILE A 180 -19.07 -12.85 -4.33
C ILE A 180 -19.84 -13.54 -3.20
N GLN A 181 -19.83 -14.88 -3.19
CA GLN A 181 -20.56 -15.74 -2.27
C GLN A 181 -20.42 -15.35 -0.78
N ASP A 182 -19.25 -14.86 -0.38
CA ASP A 182 -18.90 -14.45 0.99
C ASP A 182 -19.53 -13.13 1.37
N ALA A 183 -19.34 -12.11 0.53
CA ALA A 183 -20.03 -10.83 0.67
C ALA A 183 -21.54 -11.03 0.69
N ARG A 184 -22.04 -11.93 -0.18
CA ARG A 184 -23.47 -12.23 -0.26
C ARG A 184 -23.99 -12.90 1.00
N PHE A 185 -23.30 -13.90 1.55
CA PHE A 185 -23.82 -14.60 2.73
C PHE A 185 -23.93 -13.67 3.95
N ALA A 186 -22.95 -12.79 4.16
CA ALA A 186 -23.03 -11.77 5.20
C ALA A 186 -24.20 -10.79 4.95
N LEU A 187 -24.42 -10.38 3.69
CA LEU A 187 -25.58 -9.57 3.32
C LEU A 187 -26.91 -10.31 3.56
N ASP A 188 -27.01 -11.59 3.22
CA ASP A 188 -28.21 -12.40 3.46
C ASP A 188 -28.51 -12.51 4.96
N CYS A 189 -27.50 -12.56 5.83
CA CYS A 189 -27.69 -12.44 7.27
C CYS A 189 -28.34 -11.09 7.64
N ALA A 190 -27.82 -9.98 7.11
CA ALA A 190 -28.41 -8.65 7.35
C ALA A 190 -29.84 -8.51 6.80
N LEU A 191 -30.11 -9.07 5.62
CA LEU A 191 -31.44 -9.10 5.00
C LEU A 191 -32.44 -9.94 5.82
N ASN A 192 -31.96 -10.91 6.59
CA ASN A 192 -32.75 -11.70 7.55
C ASN A 192 -32.73 -11.12 8.98
N GLY A 193 -32.35 -9.84 9.12
CA GLY A 193 -32.46 -9.09 10.37
C GLY A 193 -31.35 -9.34 11.38
N ALA A 194 -30.19 -9.85 10.94
CA ALA A 194 -29.04 -10.03 11.82
C ALA A 194 -28.52 -8.71 12.39
N ARG A 195 -28.22 -8.71 13.69
CA ARG A 195 -27.47 -7.64 14.35
C ARG A 195 -25.97 -7.97 14.33
N PHE A 196 -25.18 -7.03 13.84
CA PHE A 196 -23.73 -7.15 13.75
C PHE A 196 -23.06 -6.40 14.89
N VAL A 197 -21.98 -6.97 15.42
CA VAL A 197 -21.13 -6.34 16.44
C VAL A 197 -19.67 -6.48 16.06
N HIS A 198 -18.91 -5.39 16.20
CA HIS A 198 -17.46 -5.42 16.06
C HIS A 198 -16.86 -5.93 17.37
N ALA A 199 -16.03 -6.96 17.29
CA ALA A 199 -15.17 -7.43 18.36
C ALA A 199 -13.74 -6.97 18.04
N PRO A 200 -13.27 -5.83 18.58
CA PRO A 200 -11.98 -5.27 18.23
C PRO A 200 -10.83 -6.25 18.45
N GLY A 201 -9.80 -6.17 17.61
CA GLY A 201 -8.64 -7.04 17.65
C GLY A 201 -8.60 -8.03 16.49
N LEU A 202 -7.41 -8.55 16.25
CA LEU A 202 -7.14 -9.42 15.12
C LEU A 202 -7.91 -10.75 15.26
N ALA A 203 -8.67 -11.09 14.23
CA ALA A 203 -9.53 -12.27 14.15
C ALA A 203 -9.11 -13.26 13.06
N ALA A 204 -8.51 -12.79 11.98
CA ALA A 204 -8.12 -13.63 10.86
C ALA A 204 -6.86 -13.15 10.14
N TYR A 205 -6.17 -14.10 9.52
CA TYR A 205 -5.10 -13.88 8.57
C TYR A 205 -5.57 -14.34 7.18
N TYR A 206 -5.68 -13.40 6.24
CA TYR A 206 -6.24 -13.60 4.91
C TYR A 206 -5.14 -13.71 3.85
N ARG A 207 -5.03 -14.85 3.18
CA ARG A 207 -3.92 -15.14 2.26
C ARG A 207 -4.10 -14.47 0.90
N GLN A 208 -3.19 -13.56 0.57
CA GLN A 208 -3.11 -12.96 -0.76
C GLN A 208 -2.22 -13.81 -1.68
N HIS A 209 -2.85 -14.50 -2.62
CA HIS A 209 -2.15 -15.27 -3.64
C HIS A 209 -1.53 -14.37 -4.72
N ALA A 210 -0.33 -14.70 -5.19
CA ALA A 210 0.34 -14.00 -6.29
C ALA A 210 -0.47 -14.01 -7.60
N ALA A 211 -1.28 -15.05 -7.82
CA ALA A 211 -2.20 -15.15 -8.95
C ALA A 211 -3.51 -14.35 -8.74
N GLY A 212 -3.64 -13.58 -7.66
CA GLY A 212 -4.84 -12.80 -7.31
C GLY A 212 -5.98 -13.64 -6.73
N SER A 213 -6.98 -12.96 -6.17
CA SER A 213 -8.26 -13.54 -5.72
C SER A 213 -9.14 -13.93 -6.91
N VAL A 214 -10.14 -14.77 -6.69
CA VAL A 214 -11.13 -15.18 -7.71
C VAL A 214 -11.74 -13.97 -8.44
N SER A 215 -12.09 -12.91 -7.68
CA SER A 215 -12.65 -11.67 -8.22
C SER A 215 -11.69 -10.86 -9.11
N THR A 216 -10.37 -10.98 -8.89
CA THR A 216 -9.37 -10.30 -9.72
C THR A 216 -8.98 -11.09 -10.98
N ARG A 217 -9.13 -12.43 -10.96
CA ARG A 217 -8.83 -13.30 -12.10
C ARG A 217 -9.87 -13.21 -13.21
N ASP A 218 -11.15 -13.06 -12.86
CA ASP A 218 -12.23 -12.83 -13.82
C ASP A 218 -13.10 -11.61 -13.44
N PRO A 219 -12.66 -10.40 -13.84
CA PRO A 219 -13.41 -9.17 -13.57
C PRO A 219 -14.81 -9.13 -14.22
N LEU A 220 -15.05 -9.90 -15.29
CA LEU A 220 -16.35 -9.93 -15.96
C LEU A 220 -17.33 -10.84 -15.22
N ALA A 221 -16.88 -12.00 -14.76
CA ALA A 221 -17.67 -12.85 -13.87
C ALA A 221 -18.01 -12.10 -12.56
N PHE A 222 -17.03 -11.43 -11.94
CA PHE A 222 -17.29 -10.57 -10.77
C PHE A 222 -18.38 -9.54 -11.04
N THR A 223 -18.31 -8.84 -12.18
CA THR A 223 -19.29 -7.79 -12.49
C THR A 223 -20.68 -8.37 -12.81
N ARG A 224 -20.75 -9.57 -13.41
CA ARG A 224 -21.99 -10.30 -13.62
C ARG A 224 -22.65 -10.67 -12.29
N ASP A 225 -21.88 -11.21 -11.36
CA ASP A 225 -22.36 -11.55 -10.02
C ASP A 225 -22.86 -10.30 -9.27
N CYS A 226 -22.14 -9.18 -9.36
CA CYS A 226 -22.59 -7.91 -8.78
C CYS A 226 -23.93 -7.42 -9.36
N LEU A 227 -24.14 -7.58 -10.68
CA LEU A 227 -25.41 -7.24 -11.32
C LEU A 227 -26.54 -8.15 -10.84
N GLU A 228 -26.34 -9.46 -10.87
CA GLU A 228 -27.35 -10.44 -10.44
C GLU A 228 -27.69 -10.25 -8.96
N ASN A 229 -26.67 -10.01 -8.12
CA ASN A 229 -26.86 -9.66 -6.72
C ASN A 229 -27.71 -8.39 -6.55
N ALA A 230 -27.40 -7.32 -7.28
CA ALA A 230 -28.17 -6.07 -7.22
C ALA A 230 -29.64 -6.27 -7.63
N LEU A 231 -29.90 -7.07 -8.67
CA LEU A 231 -31.25 -7.41 -9.12
C LEU A 231 -32.01 -8.25 -8.08
N GLN A 232 -31.33 -9.16 -7.38
CA GLN A 232 -31.93 -9.94 -6.29
C GLN A 232 -32.23 -9.05 -5.08
N VAL A 233 -31.29 -8.21 -4.65
CA VAL A 233 -31.44 -7.30 -3.51
C VAL A 233 -32.52 -6.25 -3.78
N GLU A 234 -32.60 -5.69 -4.99
CA GLU A 234 -33.68 -4.78 -5.39
C GLU A 234 -35.06 -5.43 -5.24
N ARG A 235 -35.21 -6.69 -5.67
CA ARG A 235 -36.45 -7.46 -5.52
C ARG A 235 -36.79 -7.73 -4.06
N ILE A 236 -35.80 -8.04 -3.23
CA ILE A 236 -35.98 -8.26 -1.78
C ILE A 236 -36.45 -6.97 -1.11
N TRP A 237 -35.72 -5.86 -1.29
CA TRP A 237 -36.10 -4.57 -0.71
C TRP A 237 -37.42 -4.02 -1.25
N ALA A 238 -37.77 -4.27 -2.50
CA ALA A 238 -39.07 -3.86 -3.04
C ALA A 238 -40.24 -4.56 -2.34
N ARG A 239 -40.05 -5.81 -1.89
CA ARG A 239 -41.05 -6.57 -1.12
C ARG A 239 -41.01 -6.25 0.36
N ASP A 240 -39.82 -5.99 0.90
CA ASP A 240 -39.57 -5.69 2.31
C ASP A 240 -39.60 -4.18 2.57
N GLY A 241 -40.79 -3.60 2.76
CA GLY A 241 -40.92 -2.18 3.14
C GLY A 241 -40.57 -1.15 2.06
N GLY A 242 -40.18 -1.60 0.86
CA GLY A 242 -39.97 -0.78 -0.32
C GLY A 242 -38.58 -0.13 -0.44
N LEU A 243 -38.39 0.60 -1.54
CA LEU A 243 -37.14 1.28 -1.86
C LEU A 243 -37.07 2.67 -1.20
N SER A 244 -36.58 2.69 0.04
CA SER A 244 -36.27 3.94 0.75
C SER A 244 -35.21 4.77 0.00
N LYS A 245 -35.09 6.07 0.32
CA LYS A 245 -34.05 6.93 -0.29
C LYS A 245 -32.62 6.43 -0.08
N SER A 246 -32.33 5.72 1.01
CA SER A 246 -31.01 5.15 1.27
C SER A 246 -30.78 3.88 0.45
N ARG A 247 -31.76 2.98 0.38
CA ARG A 247 -31.73 1.77 -0.47
C ARG A 247 -31.63 2.10 -1.96
N THR A 248 -32.40 3.08 -2.44
CA THR A 248 -32.32 3.56 -3.83
C THR A 248 -30.93 4.11 -4.14
N ARG A 249 -30.33 4.89 -3.24
CA ARG A 249 -28.96 5.40 -3.43
C ARG A 249 -27.93 4.27 -3.49
N ALA A 250 -28.07 3.26 -2.65
CA ALA A 250 -27.20 2.09 -2.65
C ALA A 250 -27.31 1.29 -3.97
N LEU A 251 -28.54 1.04 -4.45
CA LEU A 251 -28.77 0.40 -5.76
C LEU A 251 -28.15 1.21 -6.91
N VAL A 252 -28.37 2.53 -6.93
CA VAL A 252 -27.80 3.43 -7.94
C VAL A 252 -26.26 3.39 -7.90
N GLN A 253 -25.65 3.31 -6.72
CA GLN A 253 -24.20 3.15 -6.59
C GLN A 253 -23.72 1.85 -7.23
N VAL A 254 -24.32 0.70 -6.89
CA VAL A 254 -23.89 -0.61 -7.39
C VAL A 254 -24.16 -0.76 -8.89
N TYR A 255 -25.36 -0.42 -9.39
CA TYR A 255 -25.63 -0.44 -10.83
C TYR A 255 -24.72 0.54 -11.60
N GLY A 256 -24.39 1.69 -10.99
CA GLY A 256 -23.44 2.64 -11.55
C GLY A 256 -22.03 2.07 -11.68
N GLN A 257 -21.58 1.26 -10.73
CA GLN A 257 -20.30 0.55 -10.81
C GLN A 257 -20.32 -0.53 -11.89
N VAL A 258 -21.39 -1.34 -11.95
CA VAL A 258 -21.59 -2.39 -12.98
C VAL A 258 -21.57 -1.78 -14.38
N ALA A 259 -22.33 -0.71 -14.62
CA ALA A 259 -22.39 -0.06 -15.92
C ALA A 259 -21.00 0.48 -16.37
N ARG A 260 -20.26 1.13 -15.45
CA ARG A 260 -18.89 1.59 -15.75
C ARG A 260 -17.93 0.45 -16.08
N GLY A 261 -18.10 -0.72 -15.45
CA GLY A 261 -17.26 -1.90 -15.65
C GLY A 261 -17.53 -2.67 -16.94
N THR A 262 -18.74 -2.56 -17.52
CA THR A 262 -19.23 -3.47 -18.57
C THR A 262 -19.37 -2.85 -19.95
N TYR A 263 -19.43 -1.52 -20.08
CA TYR A 263 -19.81 -0.83 -21.33
C TYR A 263 -19.21 -1.40 -22.63
N SER A 264 -17.89 -1.60 -22.69
CA SER A 264 -17.22 -2.09 -23.90
C SER A 264 -16.90 -3.59 -23.91
N ARG A 265 -17.25 -4.30 -22.85
CA ARG A 265 -16.82 -5.69 -22.61
C ARG A 265 -17.97 -6.67 -22.54
N ALA A 266 -19.14 -6.21 -22.09
CA ALA A 266 -20.36 -6.99 -21.96
C ALA A 266 -21.58 -6.07 -22.15
N PRO A 267 -21.97 -5.77 -23.40
CA PRO A 267 -23.08 -4.86 -23.71
C PRO A 267 -24.39 -5.26 -23.00
N GLU A 268 -24.70 -6.55 -22.96
CA GLU A 268 -25.90 -7.08 -22.28
C GLU A 268 -25.99 -6.64 -20.81
N LEU A 269 -24.88 -6.77 -20.06
CA LEU A 269 -24.80 -6.41 -18.64
C LEU A 269 -24.87 -4.90 -18.44
N PHE A 270 -24.27 -4.14 -19.37
CA PHE A 270 -24.36 -2.69 -19.37
C PHE A 270 -25.80 -2.22 -19.55
N GLU A 271 -26.50 -2.75 -20.56
CA GLU A 271 -27.87 -2.36 -20.85
C GLU A 271 -28.82 -2.71 -19.70
N ALA A 272 -28.64 -3.87 -19.06
CA ALA A 272 -29.38 -4.23 -17.86
C ALA A 272 -29.15 -3.24 -16.71
N ALA A 273 -27.89 -2.91 -16.42
CA ALA A 273 -27.54 -1.96 -15.36
C ALA A 273 -28.06 -0.54 -15.65
N VAL A 274 -27.98 -0.07 -16.90
CA VAL A 274 -28.50 1.25 -17.29
C VAL A 274 -30.01 1.30 -17.25
N GLY A 275 -30.70 0.23 -17.68
CA GLY A 275 -32.16 0.13 -17.53
C GLY A 275 -32.59 0.24 -16.07
N ALA A 276 -31.87 -0.40 -15.15
CA ALA A 276 -32.13 -0.26 -13.72
C ALA A 276 -31.84 1.18 -13.22
N LEU A 277 -30.74 1.81 -13.65
CA LEU A 277 -30.41 3.20 -13.30
C LEU A 277 -31.45 4.20 -13.78
N GLU A 278 -31.94 4.05 -15.02
CA GLU A 278 -32.97 4.93 -15.60
C GLU A 278 -34.30 4.80 -14.84
N ARG A 279 -34.66 3.58 -14.39
CA ARG A 279 -35.84 3.33 -13.54
C ARG A 279 -35.70 3.94 -12.15
N LEU A 280 -34.56 3.74 -11.50
CA LEU A 280 -34.33 4.17 -10.11
C LEU A 280 -34.03 5.66 -9.98
N GLN A 281 -33.35 6.23 -10.97
CA GLN A 281 -32.97 7.63 -11.02
C GLN A 281 -33.06 8.15 -12.46
N PRO A 282 -34.25 8.59 -12.92
CA PRO A 282 -34.43 9.20 -14.23
C PRO A 282 -33.43 10.34 -14.46
N GLY A 283 -32.74 10.31 -15.59
CA GLY A 283 -31.67 11.27 -15.88
C GLY A 283 -30.41 11.06 -15.05
N TYR A 284 -30.12 9.83 -14.62
CA TYR A 284 -28.92 9.43 -13.88
C TYR A 284 -27.65 10.07 -14.45
N ARG A 285 -26.79 10.53 -13.53
CA ARG A 285 -25.49 11.11 -13.85
C ARG A 285 -24.43 10.41 -13.02
N PRO A 286 -23.35 9.92 -13.63
CA PRO A 286 -22.27 9.32 -12.87
C PRO A 286 -21.58 10.39 -12.00
N SER A 287 -21.29 10.05 -10.75
CA SER A 287 -20.54 10.90 -9.81
C SER A 287 -19.13 11.25 -10.28
N ALA A 288 -18.51 10.36 -11.07
CA ALA A 288 -17.21 10.56 -11.67
C ALA A 288 -17.08 9.69 -12.93
N PRO A 289 -16.23 10.08 -13.90
CA PRO A 289 -15.51 11.35 -13.97
C PRO A 289 -16.41 12.52 -14.45
N TRP A 290 -16.07 13.75 -14.07
CA TRP A 290 -16.93 14.94 -14.30
C TRP A 290 -17.31 15.19 -15.78
N HIS A 291 -16.42 14.89 -16.73
CA HIS A 291 -16.69 15.08 -18.16
C HIS A 291 -17.76 14.10 -18.68
N LEU A 292 -17.80 12.89 -18.12
CA LEU A 292 -18.86 11.93 -18.42
C LEU A 292 -20.17 12.37 -17.77
N ALA A 293 -20.13 12.95 -16.57
CA ALA A 293 -21.29 13.55 -15.93
C ALA A 293 -21.88 14.71 -16.75
N LEU A 294 -21.01 15.58 -17.29
CA LEU A 294 -21.39 16.68 -18.18
C LEU A 294 -21.96 16.18 -19.50
N ALA A 295 -21.32 15.21 -20.15
CA ALA A 295 -21.81 14.62 -21.40
C ALA A 295 -23.16 13.92 -21.18
N SER A 296 -23.34 13.23 -20.04
CA SER A 296 -24.61 12.56 -19.69
C SER A 296 -25.74 13.56 -19.49
N ARG A 297 -25.45 14.79 -19.04
CA ARG A 297 -26.44 15.88 -18.94
C ARG A 297 -26.99 16.30 -20.31
N LEU A 298 -26.16 16.25 -21.35
CA LEU A 298 -26.54 16.72 -22.69
C LEU A 298 -27.11 15.60 -23.57
N LEU A 299 -26.58 14.38 -23.44
CA LEU A 299 -26.84 13.30 -24.40
C LEU A 299 -27.56 12.10 -23.77
N GLY A 300 -27.72 12.07 -22.44
CA GLY A 300 -28.09 10.86 -21.70
C GLY A 300 -26.90 9.92 -21.48
N TYR A 301 -26.98 9.07 -20.46
CA TYR A 301 -25.83 8.26 -20.02
C TYR A 301 -25.34 7.26 -21.10
N ARG A 302 -26.26 6.60 -21.83
CA ARG A 302 -25.91 5.66 -22.91
C ARG A 302 -25.05 6.31 -24.00
N ARG A 303 -25.51 7.45 -24.53
CA ARG A 303 -24.80 8.17 -25.59
C ARG A 303 -23.50 8.78 -25.09
N ALA A 304 -23.46 9.24 -23.83
CA ALA A 304 -22.25 9.76 -23.21
C ALA A 304 -21.16 8.69 -23.03
N GLU A 305 -21.51 7.47 -22.60
CA GLU A 305 -20.58 6.33 -22.54
C GLU A 305 -20.09 5.92 -23.93
N SER A 306 -20.98 5.90 -24.93
CA SER A 306 -20.62 5.63 -26.34
C SER A 306 -19.60 6.61 -26.89
N ALA A 307 -19.87 7.91 -26.74
CA ALA A 307 -18.94 8.95 -27.13
C ALA A 307 -17.61 8.84 -26.35
N ALA A 308 -17.67 8.55 -25.05
CA ALA A 308 -16.49 8.36 -24.23
C ALA A 308 -15.68 7.10 -24.60
N LEU A 309 -16.31 6.03 -25.09
CA LEU A 309 -15.63 4.84 -25.59
C LEU A 309 -15.05 5.07 -26.99
N GLN A 310 -15.77 5.71 -27.89
CA GLN A 310 -15.24 6.11 -29.20
C GLN A 310 -14.02 7.01 -29.00
N TYR A 311 -14.10 7.97 -28.08
CA TYR A 311 -12.95 8.77 -27.65
C TYR A 311 -11.84 7.90 -27.03
N ARG A 312 -12.14 6.98 -26.10
CA ARG A 312 -11.13 6.06 -25.49
C ARG A 312 -10.48 5.13 -26.51
N THR A 313 -11.22 4.69 -27.52
CA THR A 313 -10.79 3.77 -28.59
C THR A 313 -9.97 4.52 -29.62
N ALA A 314 -10.44 5.69 -30.07
CA ALA A 314 -9.65 6.62 -30.87
C ALA A 314 -8.36 6.99 -30.14
N LYS A 315 -8.43 7.27 -28.82
CA LYS A 315 -7.27 7.52 -27.94
C LYS A 315 -6.40 6.27 -27.68
N ARG A 316 -6.85 5.04 -27.94
CA ARG A 316 -6.02 3.82 -27.88
C ARG A 316 -5.36 3.50 -29.22
N VAL A 317 -6.01 3.86 -30.33
CA VAL A 317 -5.52 3.65 -31.69
C VAL A 317 -4.55 4.74 -32.12
N LEU A 318 -4.80 6.01 -31.74
CA LEU A 318 -3.91 7.15 -32.04
C LEU A 318 -2.49 6.95 -31.50
N PRO A 319 -2.27 6.52 -30.23
CA PRO A 319 -0.93 6.28 -29.71
C PRO A 319 -0.28 5.02 -30.31
N ARG A 320 -1.03 3.94 -30.58
CA ARG A 320 -0.43 2.69 -31.08
C ARG A 320 0.07 2.80 -32.52
N ARG A 321 -0.63 3.53 -33.40
CA ARG A 321 -0.15 3.81 -34.75
C ARG A 321 0.98 4.85 -34.73
N ALA A 322 0.87 5.91 -33.94
CA ALA A 322 1.93 6.91 -33.82
C ALA A 322 3.22 6.33 -33.19
N VAL A 323 3.13 5.49 -32.17
CA VAL A 323 4.27 4.86 -31.49
C VAL A 323 4.88 3.73 -32.32
N LYS A 324 4.09 2.92 -33.06
CA LYS A 324 4.67 1.94 -34.01
C LYS A 324 5.42 2.63 -35.15
N VAL A 325 4.89 3.73 -35.69
CA VAL A 325 5.55 4.50 -36.75
C VAL A 325 6.81 5.18 -36.22
N VAL A 326 6.76 5.76 -35.01
CA VAL A 326 7.93 6.42 -34.41
C VAL A 326 8.99 5.41 -33.98
N CYS A 327 8.64 4.26 -33.37
CA CYS A 327 9.60 3.25 -32.92
C CYS A 327 10.16 2.33 -34.02
N ALA A 328 9.62 2.39 -35.24
CA ALA A 328 10.12 1.63 -36.39
C ALA A 328 11.38 2.23 -37.02
N PHE A 329 11.72 3.50 -36.74
CA PHE A 329 12.96 4.12 -37.21
C PHE A 329 14.10 3.99 -36.19
N PRO A 330 15.37 3.83 -36.64
CA PRO A 330 16.53 3.93 -35.76
C PRO A 330 16.52 5.28 -35.01
N GLY A 331 16.58 5.25 -33.67
CA GLY A 331 16.50 6.45 -32.82
C GLY A 331 15.10 6.87 -32.38
N GLY A 332 14.04 6.28 -32.95
CA GLY A 332 12.65 6.59 -32.62
C GLY A 332 12.22 6.31 -31.17
N ARG A 333 12.84 5.31 -30.54
CA ARG A 333 12.65 5.02 -29.11
C ARG A 333 13.19 6.13 -28.19
N ALA A 334 14.21 6.88 -28.63
CA ALA A 334 14.75 8.01 -27.85
C ALA A 334 13.85 9.25 -27.94
N VAL A 335 13.24 9.49 -29.11
CA VAL A 335 12.28 10.58 -29.34
C VAL A 335 10.99 10.36 -28.54
N ALA A 336 10.47 9.13 -28.50
CA ALA A 336 9.32 8.78 -27.68
C ALA A 336 9.57 8.98 -26.17
N ARG A 337 10.80 8.72 -25.69
CA ARG A 337 11.20 8.92 -24.28
C ARG A 337 11.25 10.39 -23.88
N HIS A 338 11.87 11.24 -24.71
CA HIS A 338 11.96 12.68 -24.43
C HIS A 338 10.58 13.35 -24.53
N GLY A 339 9.80 12.98 -25.56
CA GLY A 339 8.42 13.45 -25.70
C GLY A 339 7.52 13.03 -24.54
N LEU A 340 7.74 11.84 -23.98
CA LEU A 340 6.98 11.34 -22.82
C LEU A 340 7.36 12.04 -21.52
N LYS A 341 8.66 12.17 -21.22
CA LYS A 341 9.15 12.93 -20.05
C LYS A 341 8.59 14.35 -20.10
N TYR A 342 8.67 14.99 -21.26
CA TYR A 342 8.13 16.33 -21.46
C TYR A 342 6.60 16.37 -21.31
N ALA A 343 5.85 15.41 -21.87
CA ALA A 343 4.39 15.33 -21.72
C ALA A 343 3.97 15.12 -20.26
N VAL A 344 4.70 14.33 -19.49
CA VAL A 344 4.46 14.11 -18.07
C VAL A 344 4.73 15.38 -17.25
N GLN A 345 5.85 16.05 -17.52
CA GLN A 345 6.27 17.28 -16.82
C GLN A 345 5.41 18.50 -17.20
N SER A 346 4.96 18.61 -18.45
CA SER A 346 4.22 19.77 -18.98
C SER A 346 2.69 19.68 -18.84
N THR A 347 2.12 18.51 -18.57
CA THR A 347 0.65 18.37 -18.49
C THR A 347 0.08 18.89 -17.17
N LYS A 348 -1.08 19.58 -17.24
CA LYS A 348 -1.87 19.99 -16.04
C LYS A 348 -2.74 18.86 -15.46
N LEU A 349 -2.36 17.60 -15.68
CA LEU A 349 -3.14 16.45 -15.23
C LEU A 349 -3.09 16.32 -13.68
N PRO A 350 -4.19 15.89 -13.03
CA PRO A 350 -4.19 15.52 -11.61
C PRO A 350 -3.17 14.41 -11.32
N TRP A 351 -2.57 14.45 -10.13
CA TRP A 351 -1.47 13.57 -9.71
C TRP A 351 -1.75 12.08 -9.96
N GLN A 352 -2.96 11.60 -9.63
CA GLN A 352 -3.33 10.19 -9.81
C GLN A 352 -3.23 9.73 -11.28
N ARG A 353 -3.53 10.62 -12.23
CA ARG A 353 -3.43 10.32 -13.68
C ARG A 353 -2.00 10.39 -14.19
N LYS A 354 -1.20 11.29 -13.60
CA LYS A 354 0.24 11.42 -13.80
C LYS A 354 0.97 10.16 -13.32
N GLN A 355 0.60 9.64 -12.15
CA GLN A 355 1.10 8.39 -11.58
C GLN A 355 0.67 7.17 -12.39
N GLN A 356 -0.58 7.11 -12.86
CA GLN A 356 -1.03 6.05 -13.77
C GLN A 356 -0.26 6.05 -15.09
N LEU A 357 0.03 7.22 -15.67
CA LEU A 357 0.84 7.34 -16.88
C LEU A 357 2.29 6.89 -16.63
N HIS A 358 2.85 7.22 -15.46
CA HIS A 358 4.16 6.77 -15.01
C HIS A 358 4.20 5.24 -14.85
N ASN A 359 3.27 4.64 -14.08
CA ASN A 359 3.22 3.19 -13.85
C ASN A 359 3.02 2.39 -15.15
N LEU A 360 2.18 2.91 -16.07
CA LEU A 360 1.87 2.28 -17.35
C LEU A 360 3.05 2.31 -18.34
N LEU A 361 4.02 3.21 -18.14
CA LEU A 361 5.16 3.38 -19.05
C LEU A 361 6.50 2.98 -18.41
N ALA A 362 6.59 2.98 -17.08
CA ALA A 362 7.74 2.47 -16.35
C ALA A 362 7.92 0.95 -16.52
N GLN A 363 6.83 0.19 -16.68
CA GLN A 363 6.88 -1.26 -16.91
C GLN A 363 7.42 -1.65 -18.30
N ASP A 364 7.18 -0.81 -19.32
CA ASP A 364 7.62 -1.08 -20.71
C ASP A 364 8.85 -0.24 -21.16
N ALA A 365 9.27 0.76 -20.37
CA ALA A 365 10.30 1.72 -20.78
C ALA A 365 11.39 2.02 -19.73
N ALA A 366 11.44 1.32 -18.59
CA ALA A 366 12.56 1.47 -17.66
C ALA A 366 13.88 1.10 -18.38
N PRO A 367 14.83 2.04 -18.52
CA PRO A 367 16.06 1.76 -19.21
C PRO A 367 16.89 0.75 -18.40
N LYS A 368 17.54 -0.19 -19.08
CA LYS A 368 18.73 -0.89 -18.55
C LYS A 368 19.94 0.07 -18.37
N LYS A 369 19.76 1.41 -18.36
CA LYS A 369 20.80 2.48 -18.40
C LYS A 369 20.35 3.81 -17.76
N LEU A 370 21.29 4.62 -17.27
CA LEU A 370 21.12 5.93 -16.61
C LEU A 370 20.16 6.91 -17.32
N GLY A 371 19.27 7.57 -16.57
CA GLY A 371 18.45 8.71 -17.02
C GLY A 371 19.14 10.05 -16.76
N VAL A 372 18.73 11.14 -17.41
CA VAL A 372 19.32 12.49 -17.23
C VAL A 372 18.28 13.48 -16.69
N CYS A 373 18.62 14.15 -15.57
CA CYS A 373 17.90 15.27 -14.96
C CYS A 373 18.66 16.57 -15.23
N ALA A 374 17.98 17.58 -15.76
CA ALA A 374 18.55 18.91 -15.95
C ALA A 374 18.11 19.82 -14.80
N LEU A 375 19.06 20.48 -14.13
CA LEU A 375 18.79 21.43 -13.05
C LEU A 375 19.24 22.83 -13.47
N PRO A 376 18.36 23.84 -13.45
CA PRO A 376 18.76 25.21 -13.78
C PRO A 376 19.74 25.74 -12.74
N VAL A 377 20.78 26.43 -13.21
CA VAL A 377 21.76 27.19 -12.40
C VAL A 377 21.68 28.63 -12.86
N ALA A 378 21.58 29.59 -11.94
CA ALA A 378 21.52 30.99 -12.30
C ALA A 378 22.81 31.42 -13.02
N GLY A 379 22.68 32.00 -14.23
CA GLY A 379 23.83 32.52 -14.98
C GLY A 379 24.76 31.46 -15.61
N SER A 380 24.44 30.17 -15.52
CA SER A 380 25.28 29.06 -16.02
C SER A 380 24.48 28.01 -16.79
N ARG A 381 25.17 27.07 -17.45
CA ARG A 381 24.50 25.93 -18.10
C ARG A 381 23.82 25.05 -17.04
N PRO A 382 22.62 24.50 -17.32
CA PRO A 382 21.95 23.61 -16.39
C PRO A 382 22.79 22.37 -16.07
N LEU A 383 22.84 21.98 -14.79
CA LEU A 383 23.51 20.74 -14.39
C LEU A 383 22.79 19.54 -15.03
N GLN A 384 23.57 18.62 -15.59
CA GLN A 384 23.10 17.37 -16.17
C GLN A 384 23.43 16.23 -15.20
N VAL A 385 22.48 15.83 -14.38
CA VAL A 385 22.64 14.75 -13.41
C VAL A 385 22.17 13.44 -14.02
N LYS A 386 23.09 12.48 -14.17
CA LYS A 386 22.81 11.11 -14.60
C LYS A 386 22.37 10.27 -13.40
N VAL A 387 21.10 9.89 -13.40
CA VAL A 387 20.45 9.17 -12.30
C VAL A 387 20.20 7.71 -12.71
N PRO A 388 20.64 6.72 -11.93
CA PRO A 388 20.30 5.31 -12.18
C PRO A 388 18.82 5.08 -11.86
N VAL A 389 17.99 4.76 -12.84
CA VAL A 389 16.53 4.60 -12.66
C VAL A 389 16.23 3.22 -12.06
N ARG A 390 16.73 2.96 -10.84
CA ARG A 390 16.77 1.63 -10.21
C ARG A 390 15.77 1.47 -9.07
N ASP A 391 15.54 2.53 -8.30
CA ASP A 391 14.66 2.59 -7.13
C ASP A 391 13.58 3.66 -7.31
N ASP A 392 12.68 3.78 -6.33
CA ASP A 392 11.58 4.73 -6.41
C ASP A 392 12.05 6.19 -6.31
N LEU A 393 13.02 6.52 -5.45
CA LEU A 393 13.59 7.87 -5.36
C LEU A 393 14.13 8.34 -6.71
N THR A 394 15.01 7.55 -7.31
CA THR A 394 15.68 7.83 -8.59
C THR A 394 14.71 7.86 -9.76
N ARG A 395 13.68 7.02 -9.75
CA ARG A 395 12.55 7.09 -10.70
C ARG A 395 11.78 8.38 -10.53
N TYR A 396 11.39 8.72 -9.30
CA TYR A 396 10.65 9.95 -9.03
C TYR A 396 11.45 11.17 -9.46
N TRP A 397 12.74 11.21 -9.14
CA TRP A 397 13.63 12.29 -9.55
C TRP A 397 13.75 12.40 -11.08
N TYR A 398 13.95 11.28 -11.78
CA TYR A 398 14.04 11.28 -13.25
C TYR A 398 12.78 11.84 -13.93
N PHE A 399 11.60 11.43 -13.46
CA PHE A 399 10.34 11.84 -14.09
C PHE A 399 9.84 13.21 -13.62
N TRP A 400 9.98 13.53 -12.34
CA TRP A 400 9.34 14.70 -11.72
C TRP A 400 10.32 15.79 -11.28
N GLY A 401 11.63 15.55 -11.39
CA GLY A 401 12.62 16.45 -10.82
C GLY A 401 12.40 16.57 -9.31
N TYR A 402 12.39 17.80 -8.81
CA TYR A 402 12.18 18.12 -7.40
C TYR A 402 10.72 18.38 -7.02
N ALA A 403 9.77 18.11 -7.92
CA ALA A 403 8.38 18.47 -7.70
C ALA A 403 7.62 17.48 -6.79
N HIS A 404 8.23 16.34 -6.41
CA HIS A 404 7.49 15.24 -5.78
C HIS A 404 8.16 14.61 -4.55
N TYR A 405 9.43 14.24 -4.62
CA TYR A 405 10.12 13.66 -3.46
C TYR A 405 10.50 14.77 -2.47
N GLU A 406 10.09 14.60 -1.21
CA GLU A 406 10.31 15.55 -0.11
C GLU A 406 10.07 17.03 -0.48
N ARG A 407 8.88 17.32 -1.00
CA ARG A 407 8.52 18.66 -1.52
C ARG A 407 8.73 19.78 -0.49
N GLY A 408 8.30 19.56 0.74
CA GLY A 408 8.51 20.48 1.85
C GLY A 408 9.99 20.72 2.13
N THR A 409 10.79 19.66 2.28
CA THR A 409 12.24 19.74 2.52
C THR A 409 12.96 20.48 1.40
N VAL A 410 12.66 20.16 0.14
CA VAL A 410 13.22 20.84 -1.04
C VAL A 410 12.87 22.33 -1.02
N ALA A 411 11.61 22.68 -0.73
CA ALA A 411 11.17 24.07 -0.71
C ALA A 411 11.87 24.87 0.39
N LEU A 412 11.98 24.29 1.59
CA LEU A 412 12.73 24.87 2.70
C LEU A 412 14.21 25.02 2.36
N LEU A 413 14.85 23.95 1.87
CA LEU A 413 16.26 23.94 1.55
C LEU A 413 16.60 24.99 0.49
N ARG A 414 15.78 25.15 -0.56
CA ARG A 414 15.94 26.24 -1.54
C ARG A 414 15.92 27.62 -0.89
N LYS A 415 15.07 27.83 0.11
CA LYS A 415 15.00 29.11 0.83
C LYS A 415 16.27 29.33 1.65
N LEU A 416 16.66 28.37 2.49
CA LEU A 416 17.84 28.47 3.35
C LEU A 416 19.13 28.64 2.53
N LEU A 417 19.26 27.91 1.42
CA LEU A 417 20.41 28.02 0.49
C LEU A 417 20.50 29.35 -0.25
N THR A 418 19.53 30.26 -0.15
CA THR A 418 19.72 31.65 -0.65
C THR A 418 20.50 32.51 0.33
N GLU A 419 20.52 32.13 1.61
CA GLU A 419 21.09 32.92 2.70
C GLU A 419 22.40 32.31 3.22
N THR A 420 22.63 31.01 2.99
CA THR A 420 23.86 30.31 3.41
C THR A 420 24.94 30.25 2.34
N ARG A 421 26.17 29.94 2.72
CA ARG A 421 27.35 29.73 1.87
C ARG A 421 27.96 28.35 2.04
N SER A 422 27.66 27.64 3.13
CA SER A 422 28.14 26.27 3.33
C SER A 422 26.97 25.33 3.63
N PHE A 423 26.98 24.18 2.95
CA PHE A 423 25.98 23.13 3.11
C PHE A 423 26.65 21.77 3.29
N VAL A 424 26.16 20.98 4.25
CA VAL A 424 26.60 19.59 4.44
C VAL A 424 25.44 18.64 4.14
N ASP A 425 25.69 17.64 3.29
CA ASP A 425 24.74 16.58 2.93
C ASP A 425 25.26 15.24 3.49
N VAL A 426 24.69 14.78 4.60
CA VAL A 426 25.05 13.52 5.24
C VAL A 426 24.10 12.42 4.77
N GLY A 427 24.65 11.35 4.18
CA GLY A 427 23.87 10.34 3.47
C GLY A 427 23.45 10.79 2.08
N ALA A 428 24.41 11.38 1.35
CA ALA A 428 24.15 12.04 0.07
C ALA A 428 23.58 11.12 -1.03
N ASN A 429 23.69 9.79 -0.88
CA ASN A 429 23.15 8.77 -1.78
C ASN A 429 23.60 9.05 -3.23
N VAL A 430 22.68 9.14 -4.20
CA VAL A 430 22.99 9.49 -5.60
C VAL A 430 23.03 11.01 -5.85
N GLY A 431 22.90 11.84 -4.81
CA GLY A 431 23.08 13.29 -4.83
C GLY A 431 21.82 14.13 -5.02
N TYR A 432 20.65 13.66 -4.58
CA TYR A 432 19.39 14.41 -4.71
C TYR A 432 19.49 15.80 -4.05
N PHE A 433 19.96 15.88 -2.79
CA PHE A 433 20.13 17.17 -2.12
C PHE A 433 21.46 17.85 -2.48
N THR A 434 22.54 17.08 -2.62
CA THR A 434 23.85 17.57 -3.09
C THR A 434 23.75 18.41 -4.36
N PHE A 435 23.12 17.91 -5.43
CA PHE A 435 23.06 18.66 -6.69
C PHE A 435 22.01 19.77 -6.68
N LEU A 436 21.01 19.71 -5.80
CA LEU A 436 20.14 20.85 -5.53
C LEU A 436 20.95 22.00 -4.91
N ALA A 437 21.75 21.70 -3.87
CA ALA A 437 22.60 22.68 -3.23
C ALA A 437 23.68 23.23 -4.17
N ALA A 438 24.36 22.36 -4.91
CA ALA A 438 25.37 22.77 -5.88
C ALA A 438 24.79 23.72 -6.95
N SER A 439 23.55 23.49 -7.41
CA SER A 439 22.88 24.38 -8.38
C SER A 439 22.64 25.81 -7.87
N MET A 440 22.76 26.03 -6.56
CA MET A 440 22.53 27.33 -5.90
C MET A 440 23.78 27.93 -5.27
N LEU A 441 24.79 27.11 -4.97
CA LEU A 441 26.04 27.50 -4.31
C LEU A 441 27.25 27.56 -5.26
N GLU A 442 27.15 27.04 -6.49
CA GLU A 442 28.24 27.12 -7.47
C GLU A 442 28.70 28.57 -7.66
N GLY A 443 30.00 28.83 -7.45
CA GLY A 443 30.61 30.16 -7.55
C GLY A 443 30.38 31.09 -6.35
N ARG A 444 29.68 30.66 -5.29
CA ARG A 444 29.42 31.50 -4.10
C ARG A 444 29.53 30.81 -2.74
N GLY A 445 29.72 29.50 -2.72
CA GLY A 445 29.70 28.69 -1.51
C GLY A 445 30.27 27.29 -1.73
N GLU A 446 30.09 26.41 -0.74
CA GLU A 446 30.59 25.04 -0.75
C GLU A 446 29.54 24.03 -0.25
N VAL A 447 29.63 22.82 -0.80
CA VAL A 447 28.80 21.67 -0.49
C VAL A 447 29.72 20.51 -0.11
N HIS A 448 29.56 19.98 1.09
CA HIS A 448 30.29 18.81 1.56
C HIS A 448 29.34 17.61 1.60
N ALA A 449 29.55 16.64 0.72
CA ALA A 449 28.66 15.49 0.58
C ALA A 449 29.36 14.21 1.07
N PHE A 450 28.69 13.53 2.01
CA PHE A 450 29.18 12.31 2.66
C PHE A 450 28.31 11.13 2.25
N GLU A 451 28.90 10.17 1.53
CA GLU A 451 28.21 8.94 1.10
C GLU A 451 29.17 7.75 1.22
N PRO A 452 28.97 6.84 2.19
CA PRO A 452 29.88 5.73 2.41
C PRO A 452 29.77 4.60 1.38
N ARG A 453 28.58 4.38 0.79
CA ARG A 453 28.32 3.22 -0.09
C ARG A 453 28.97 3.39 -1.45
N SER A 454 29.75 2.38 -1.86
CA SER A 454 30.60 2.46 -3.05
C SER A 454 29.88 2.81 -4.37
N ASP A 455 28.72 2.21 -4.63
CA ASP A 455 27.96 2.42 -5.87
C ASP A 455 27.29 3.80 -5.94
N CYS A 456 26.68 4.27 -4.84
CA CYS A 456 26.11 5.61 -4.72
C CYS A 456 27.19 6.69 -4.84
N PHE A 457 28.31 6.49 -4.15
CA PHE A 457 29.45 7.39 -4.24
C PHE A 457 29.99 7.49 -5.67
N ALA A 458 30.06 6.38 -6.40
CA ALA A 458 30.47 6.38 -7.81
C ALA A 458 29.50 7.19 -8.70
N ASP A 459 28.20 7.16 -8.40
CA ASP A 459 27.20 7.97 -9.11
C ASP A 459 27.35 9.47 -8.80
N LEU A 460 27.56 9.83 -7.53
CA LEU A 460 27.89 11.19 -7.08
C LEU A 460 29.13 11.72 -7.79
N GLU A 461 30.24 10.97 -7.72
CA GLU A 461 31.54 11.35 -8.28
C GLU A 461 31.46 11.59 -9.79
N ARG A 462 30.79 10.68 -10.51
CA ARG A 462 30.58 10.81 -11.95
C ARG A 462 29.82 12.10 -12.28
N ASN A 463 28.76 12.40 -11.53
CA ASN A 463 27.93 13.57 -11.79
C ASN A 463 28.63 14.88 -11.44
N THR A 464 29.38 14.93 -10.34
CA THR A 464 30.21 16.07 -9.95
C THR A 464 31.27 16.36 -11.02
N ARG A 465 32.05 15.35 -11.43
CA ARG A 465 33.07 15.49 -12.49
C ARG A 465 32.48 15.92 -13.83
N GLN A 466 31.37 15.32 -14.24
CA GLN A 466 30.73 15.65 -15.53
C GLN A 466 30.24 17.10 -15.58
N ASN A 467 29.74 17.62 -14.46
CA ASN A 467 29.24 18.98 -14.36
C ASN A 467 30.32 20.00 -14.01
N ARG A 468 31.55 19.55 -13.72
CA ARG A 468 32.69 20.40 -13.32
C ARG A 468 32.33 21.30 -12.13
N LEU A 469 31.62 20.73 -11.16
CA LEU A 469 31.22 21.45 -9.96
C LEU A 469 32.44 21.68 -9.07
N GLU A 470 32.81 22.94 -8.87
CA GLU A 470 33.93 23.33 -8.01
C GLU A 470 33.47 23.47 -6.55
N CYS A 471 32.20 23.79 -6.32
CA CYS A 471 31.68 23.94 -4.96
C CYS A 471 31.49 22.61 -4.21
N VAL A 472 31.50 21.46 -4.89
CA VAL A 472 31.18 20.16 -4.27
C VAL A 472 32.43 19.39 -3.87
N ARG A 473 32.57 19.12 -2.57
CA ARG A 473 33.58 18.23 -1.99
C ARG A 473 32.92 16.90 -1.63
N LEU A 474 33.43 15.81 -2.19
CA LEU A 474 32.88 14.47 -2.02
C LEU A 474 33.74 13.65 -1.05
N HIS A 475 33.08 12.96 -0.12
CA HIS A 475 33.74 12.14 0.89
C HIS A 475 33.09 10.75 0.98
N ARG A 476 33.84 9.70 0.62
CA ARG A 476 33.39 8.31 0.78
C ARG A 476 33.67 7.82 2.19
N VAL A 477 32.87 8.32 3.13
CA VAL A 477 32.99 8.05 4.57
C VAL A 477 31.62 8.21 5.22
N ALA A 478 31.33 7.40 6.23
CA ALA A 478 30.15 7.58 7.07
C ALA A 478 30.51 8.54 8.21
N LEU A 479 29.76 9.63 8.36
CA LEU A 479 29.89 10.44 9.57
C LEU A 479 29.31 9.67 10.76
N ALA A 480 30.04 9.63 11.87
CA ALA A 480 29.66 8.89 13.07
C ALA A 480 30.31 9.51 14.31
N ASP A 481 30.09 8.89 15.46
CA ASP A 481 30.62 9.26 16.78
C ASP A 481 32.08 8.82 17.00
N VAL A 482 32.65 8.04 16.08
CA VAL A 482 34.02 7.50 16.19
C VAL A 482 34.72 7.42 14.84
N ASP A 483 36.02 7.68 14.84
CA ASP A 483 36.90 7.49 13.68
C ASP A 483 37.33 6.02 13.58
N GLY A 484 37.25 5.41 12.40
CA GLY A 484 37.62 4.01 12.21
C GLY A 484 36.97 3.37 10.99
N ASP A 485 36.59 2.11 11.11
CA ASP A 485 35.82 1.36 10.12
C ASP A 485 34.54 0.82 10.75
N ALA A 486 33.45 0.80 9.98
CA ALA A 486 32.19 0.20 10.39
C ALA A 486 31.59 -0.66 9.27
N ARG A 487 30.69 -1.54 9.67
CA ARG A 487 29.87 -2.33 8.73
C ARG A 487 28.65 -1.50 8.34
N LEU A 488 28.56 -1.14 7.06
CA LEU A 488 27.37 -0.55 6.47
C LEU A 488 26.53 -1.68 5.88
N PHE A 489 25.40 -1.97 6.51
CA PHE A 489 24.49 -3.04 6.09
C PHE A 489 23.64 -2.57 4.91
N ILE A 490 23.57 -3.39 3.85
CA ILE A 490 22.92 -3.08 2.58
C ILE A 490 21.69 -3.97 2.41
N PRO A 491 20.48 -3.42 2.25
CA PRO A 491 19.25 -4.21 2.10
C PRO A 491 19.26 -5.08 0.83
N GLN A 492 18.83 -6.34 0.94
CA GLN A 492 18.81 -7.31 -0.18
C GLN A 492 17.65 -7.09 -1.17
N SER A 493 16.62 -6.32 -0.80
CA SER A 493 15.33 -6.24 -1.50
C SER A 493 15.09 -4.89 -2.19
N GLY A 494 15.90 -4.51 -3.18
CA GLY A 494 15.56 -3.45 -4.16
C GLY A 494 15.27 -2.03 -3.63
N GLY A 495 15.34 -1.80 -2.32
CA GLY A 495 15.30 -0.49 -1.67
C GLY A 495 16.71 0.04 -1.55
N TRP A 496 17.19 0.73 -2.57
CA TRP A 496 18.56 1.26 -2.63
C TRP A 496 18.80 2.48 -1.71
N THR A 497 17.84 2.84 -0.86
CA THR A 497 17.90 4.00 0.06
C THR A 497 18.35 3.62 1.47
N ASN A 498 18.00 2.43 1.99
CA ASN A 498 18.09 2.14 3.43
C ASN A 498 19.41 1.48 3.88
N ALA A 499 20.56 1.90 3.36
CA ALA A 499 21.84 1.37 3.86
C ALA A 499 22.18 2.03 5.21
N SER A 500 22.44 1.23 6.24
CA SER A 500 22.58 1.75 7.61
C SER A 500 23.76 1.13 8.36
N LEU A 501 24.32 1.88 9.32
CA LEU A 501 25.28 1.34 10.29
C LEU A 501 24.59 0.44 11.33
N SER A 502 23.26 0.44 11.38
CA SER A 502 22.46 -0.47 12.20
C SER A 502 21.98 -1.66 11.38
N ARG A 503 22.41 -2.87 11.75
CA ARG A 503 21.97 -4.13 11.13
C ARG A 503 20.46 -4.31 11.20
N ASP A 504 19.91 -4.06 12.38
CA ASP A 504 18.50 -4.29 12.67
C ASP A 504 17.61 -3.31 11.90
N PHE A 505 18.12 -2.09 11.66
CA PHE A 505 17.45 -1.09 10.81
C PHE A 505 17.56 -1.43 9.32
N ALA A 506 18.75 -1.82 8.84
CA ALA A 506 18.95 -2.21 7.44
C ALA A 506 18.22 -3.51 7.07
N GLY A 507 17.91 -4.37 8.05
CA GLY A 507 17.21 -5.64 7.85
C GLY A 507 17.98 -6.61 6.94
N SER A 508 19.32 -6.57 6.99
CA SER A 508 20.19 -7.34 6.09
C SER A 508 21.49 -7.79 6.76
N GLU A 509 21.94 -8.99 6.39
CA GLU A 509 23.24 -9.55 6.76
C GLU A 509 24.36 -9.15 5.77
N VAL A 510 24.00 -8.58 4.62
CA VAL A 510 24.97 -8.11 3.61
C VAL A 510 25.51 -6.77 4.06
N PHE A 511 26.83 -6.61 4.08
CA PHE A 511 27.47 -5.35 4.44
C PHE A 511 28.67 -5.01 3.57
N GLU A 512 29.00 -3.73 3.51
CA GLU A 512 30.26 -3.20 3.02
C GLU A 512 31.03 -2.62 4.22
N THR A 513 32.33 -2.87 4.31
CA THR A 513 33.18 -2.17 5.29
C THR A 513 33.47 -0.78 4.76
N VAL A 514 33.08 0.25 5.52
CA VAL A 514 33.23 1.66 5.15
C VAL A 514 33.98 2.41 6.25
N PRO A 515 34.81 3.40 5.90
CA PRO A 515 35.45 4.22 6.91
C PRO A 515 34.39 5.08 7.62
N THR A 516 34.58 5.29 8.92
CA THR A 516 33.83 6.24 9.73
C THR A 516 34.72 7.40 10.16
N MET A 517 34.12 8.59 10.30
CA MET A 517 34.84 9.77 10.76
C MET A 517 33.90 10.67 11.57
N ARG A 518 34.40 11.23 12.67
CA ARG A 518 33.72 12.32 13.37
C ARG A 518 33.73 13.57 12.53
N PHE A 519 32.63 14.31 12.52
CA PHE A 519 32.56 15.56 11.78
C PHE A 519 33.59 16.59 12.30
N GLU A 520 33.88 16.59 13.60
CA GLU A 520 34.96 17.40 14.17
C GLU A 520 36.34 17.06 13.59
N THR A 521 36.66 15.78 13.44
CA THR A 521 37.91 15.31 12.83
C THR A 521 37.97 15.64 11.34
N TYR A 522 36.84 15.57 10.65
CA TYR A 522 36.73 16.03 9.26
C TYR A 522 37.07 17.52 9.15
N CYS A 523 36.45 18.37 9.97
CA CYS A 523 36.68 19.81 9.94
C CYS A 523 38.14 20.17 10.20
N GLN A 524 38.80 19.49 11.14
CA GLN A 524 40.23 19.68 11.40
C GLN A 524 41.11 19.28 10.21
N LYS A 525 40.83 18.13 9.58
CA LYS A 525 41.62 17.62 8.44
C LYS A 525 41.46 18.47 7.17
N HIS A 526 40.29 19.08 6.99
CA HIS A 526 39.92 19.79 5.77
C HIS A 526 39.86 21.31 5.96
N ASP A 527 40.32 21.82 7.10
CA ASP A 527 40.33 23.24 7.46
C ASP A 527 38.93 23.91 7.31
N VAL A 528 37.88 23.18 7.68
CA VAL A 528 36.50 23.69 7.64
C VAL A 528 36.25 24.49 8.92
N GLN A 529 36.16 25.82 8.76
CA GLN A 529 36.06 26.76 9.87
C GLN A 529 34.63 26.98 10.37
N ARG A 530 33.62 26.75 9.53
CA ARG A 530 32.20 26.87 9.89
C ARG A 530 31.28 26.23 8.84
N ILE A 531 30.19 25.64 9.32
CA ILE A 531 29.03 25.31 8.48
C ILE A 531 27.78 26.08 8.93
N GLU A 532 26.92 26.43 7.99
CA GLU A 532 25.68 27.18 8.27
C GLU A 532 24.43 26.29 8.17
N LEU A 533 24.46 25.25 7.33
CA LEU A 533 23.34 24.35 7.12
C LEU A 533 23.80 22.90 6.94
N MET A 534 23.15 21.96 7.62
CA MET A 534 23.41 20.53 7.45
C MET A 534 22.11 19.75 7.33
N LYS A 535 22.04 18.86 6.33
CA LYS A 535 21.02 17.82 6.25
C LYS A 535 21.62 16.49 6.73
N ILE A 536 20.94 15.83 7.66
CA ILE A 536 21.31 14.53 8.22
C ILE A 536 20.23 13.51 7.90
N ASP A 537 20.56 12.57 7.03
CA ASP A 537 19.69 11.47 6.58
C ASP A 537 20.59 10.25 6.44
N ALA A 538 20.85 9.63 7.59
CA ALA A 538 21.86 8.58 7.73
C ALA A 538 21.19 7.23 8.01
N GLU A 539 19.89 7.12 7.67
CA GLU A 539 19.06 5.91 7.75
C GLU A 539 19.23 5.23 9.12
N GLY A 540 19.02 6.00 10.20
CA GLY A 540 19.08 5.52 11.59
C GLY A 540 20.41 5.75 12.31
N ALA A 541 21.37 6.46 11.70
CA ALA A 541 22.62 6.84 12.33
C ALA A 541 22.70 8.35 12.68
N GLU A 542 21.58 9.07 12.63
CA GLU A 542 21.52 10.53 12.79
C GLU A 542 22.13 10.98 14.13
N LEU A 543 21.81 10.28 15.23
CA LEU A 543 22.35 10.61 16.54
C LEU A 543 23.87 10.40 16.62
N ARG A 544 24.40 9.40 15.92
CA ARG A 544 25.86 9.17 15.85
C ARG A 544 26.57 10.28 15.10
N VAL A 545 25.96 10.78 14.02
CA VAL A 545 26.46 11.95 13.28
C VAL A 545 26.50 13.17 14.21
N LEU A 546 25.42 13.41 14.96
CA LEU A 546 25.31 14.53 15.90
C LEU A 546 26.35 14.44 17.03
N HIS A 547 26.54 13.27 17.62
CA HIS A 547 27.63 13.04 18.58
C HIS A 547 29.02 13.28 17.96
N GLY A 548 29.20 12.92 16.69
CA GLY A 548 30.43 13.18 15.94
C GLY A 548 30.69 14.66 15.63
N MET A 549 29.68 15.53 15.71
CA MET A 549 29.87 16.99 15.65
C MET A 549 30.49 17.53 16.94
N GLY A 550 30.21 16.88 18.09
CA GLY A 550 30.75 17.26 19.38
C GLY A 550 30.51 18.73 19.71
N SER A 551 31.57 19.43 20.12
CA SER A 551 31.52 20.84 20.52
C SER A 551 31.13 21.80 19.37
N LEU A 552 31.25 21.36 18.10
CA LEU A 552 30.94 22.21 16.95
C LEU A 552 29.45 22.52 16.82
N LEU A 553 28.57 21.65 17.32
CA LEU A 553 27.13 21.90 17.28
C LEU A 553 26.78 23.17 18.08
N ASP A 554 27.31 23.29 19.30
CA ASP A 554 27.08 24.45 20.18
C ASP A 554 27.88 25.68 19.73
N ALA A 555 29.08 25.48 19.18
CA ALA A 555 29.95 26.57 18.75
C ALA A 555 29.46 27.25 17.47
N TRP A 556 28.95 26.48 16.50
CA TRP A 556 28.58 27.01 15.18
C TRP A 556 27.08 27.25 15.04
N ARG A 557 26.27 26.52 15.81
CA ARG A 557 24.80 26.56 15.79
C ARG A 557 24.23 26.51 14.38
N PRO A 558 24.63 25.54 13.53
CA PRO A 558 24.12 25.45 12.17
C PRO A 558 22.62 25.16 12.19
N ASP A 559 21.92 25.60 11.16
CA ASP A 559 20.58 25.11 10.88
C ASP A 559 20.67 23.62 10.51
N LEU A 560 19.76 22.79 11.03
CA LEU A 560 19.76 21.36 10.75
C LEU A 560 18.44 20.92 10.13
N ILE A 561 18.52 19.99 9.18
CA ILE A 561 17.39 19.20 8.69
C ILE A 561 17.71 17.75 8.99
N VAL A 562 17.01 17.12 9.93
CA VAL A 562 17.31 15.77 10.42
C VAL A 562 16.15 14.84 10.09
N GLU A 563 16.42 13.68 9.50
CA GLU A 563 15.43 12.63 9.35
C GLU A 563 15.14 11.98 10.71
N VAL A 564 13.86 11.87 11.07
CA VAL A 564 13.39 11.30 12.34
C VAL A 564 12.63 10.03 12.02
N LEU A 565 13.25 8.90 12.35
CA LEU A 565 12.75 7.55 12.11
C LEU A 565 12.51 6.85 13.44
N GLU A 566 11.45 6.06 13.50
CA GLU A 566 11.26 5.10 14.60
C GLU A 566 12.25 3.92 14.42
N PRO A 567 12.96 3.46 15.46
CA PRO A 567 12.77 3.78 16.89
C PRO A 567 13.64 4.93 17.46
N PHE A 568 14.41 5.65 16.64
CA PHE A 568 15.43 6.61 17.09
C PHE A 568 14.88 7.97 17.56
N GLU A 569 13.57 8.18 17.44
CA GLU A 569 12.91 9.42 17.84
C GLU A 569 13.20 9.80 19.29
N ALA A 570 13.09 8.84 20.21
CA ALA A 570 13.23 9.10 21.64
C ALA A 570 14.64 9.60 22.00
N GLU A 571 15.67 9.05 21.35
CA GLU A 571 17.06 9.41 21.60
C GLU A 571 17.39 10.79 21.00
N LEU A 572 16.90 11.09 19.79
CA LEU A 572 17.01 12.42 19.19
C LEU A 572 16.30 13.48 20.03
N ARG A 573 15.11 13.16 20.54
CA ARG A 573 14.36 14.05 21.43
C ARG A 573 15.15 14.36 22.71
N ALA A 574 15.74 13.34 23.33
CA ALA A 574 16.55 13.51 24.52
C ALA A 574 17.81 14.35 24.23
N PHE A 575 18.47 14.12 23.10
CA PHE A 575 19.67 14.86 22.70
C PHE A 575 19.44 16.36 22.54
N PHE A 576 18.31 16.75 21.93
CA PHE A 576 18.01 18.18 21.68
C PHE A 576 17.26 18.87 22.82
N ALA A 577 16.85 18.18 23.89
CA ALA A 577 15.99 18.74 24.94
C ALA A 577 16.52 20.06 25.55
N ASP A 578 17.84 20.18 25.74
CA ASP A 578 18.50 21.34 26.35
C ASP A 578 19.48 22.07 25.41
N SER A 579 19.35 21.83 24.09
CA SER A 579 20.32 22.27 23.07
C SER A 579 20.12 23.71 22.53
N GLY A 580 19.04 24.39 22.93
CA GLY A 580 18.66 25.69 22.36
C GLY A 580 18.06 25.63 20.94
N TYR A 581 17.90 24.44 20.36
CA TYR A 581 17.24 24.24 19.07
C TYR A 581 15.72 24.10 19.20
N THR A 582 15.00 24.88 18.39
CA THR A 582 13.55 24.76 18.23
C THR A 582 13.22 23.84 17.04
N PRO A 583 12.44 22.75 17.25
CA PRO A 583 12.04 21.84 16.18
C PRO A 583 10.82 22.34 15.41
N PHE A 584 10.86 22.19 14.09
CA PHE A 584 9.77 22.49 13.16
C PHE A 584 9.50 21.30 12.24
N ARG A 585 8.24 20.89 12.15
CA ARG A 585 7.77 19.96 11.12
C ARG A 585 7.73 20.66 9.77
N ILE A 586 8.30 20.01 8.75
CA ILE A 586 8.37 20.53 7.40
C ILE A 586 7.16 20.04 6.59
N LEU A 587 6.16 20.90 6.40
CA LEU A 587 4.99 20.62 5.55
C LEU A 587 5.21 21.19 4.13
N ASP A 588 4.41 20.74 3.15
CA ASP A 588 4.56 21.13 1.73
C ASP A 588 4.58 22.66 1.46
N GLN A 589 3.96 23.46 2.33
CA GLN A 589 3.80 24.91 2.14
C GLN A 589 4.10 25.76 3.38
N ARG A 590 4.44 25.16 4.52
CA ARG A 590 4.67 25.88 5.77
C ARG A 590 5.53 25.08 6.74
N LEU A 591 6.09 25.77 7.73
CA LEU A 591 6.67 25.14 8.91
C LEU A 591 5.65 25.14 10.04
N GLU A 592 5.62 24.07 10.80
CA GLU A 592 4.83 23.94 12.02
C GLU A 592 5.78 23.72 13.19
N GLU A 593 5.81 24.65 14.15
CA GLU A 593 6.63 24.51 15.35
C GLU A 593 6.15 23.33 16.19
N LEU A 594 7.09 22.53 16.69
CA LEU A 594 6.82 21.35 17.49
C LEU A 594 7.24 21.60 18.95
N PRO A 595 6.52 21.03 19.92
CA PRO A 595 6.92 21.11 21.33
C PRO A 595 8.21 20.33 21.63
N HIS A 596 8.54 19.34 20.80
CA HIS A 596 9.75 18.52 20.86
C HIS A 596 9.87 17.73 19.54
N ILE A 597 11.03 17.10 19.30
CA ILE A 597 11.24 16.23 18.15
C ILE A 597 10.26 15.06 18.19
N MET A 598 9.50 14.88 17.11
CA MET A 598 8.54 13.79 16.93
C MET A 598 8.49 13.30 15.49
N SER A 599 8.48 11.99 15.31
CA SER A 599 8.37 11.35 14.01
C SER A 599 6.97 11.57 13.42
N HIS A 600 6.86 11.37 12.10
CA HIS A 600 5.59 11.42 11.41
C HIS A 600 5.62 10.46 10.22
N PRO A 601 4.55 9.68 9.96
CA PRO A 601 4.54 8.65 8.91
C PRO A 601 4.79 9.20 7.50
N HIS A 602 4.55 10.50 7.28
CA HIS A 602 4.67 11.16 5.97
C HIS A 602 5.67 12.32 5.92
N TYR A 603 6.10 12.84 7.06
CA TYR A 603 6.94 14.05 7.15
C TYR A 603 8.12 13.74 8.08
N ARG A 604 9.05 12.95 7.57
CA ARG A 604 10.13 12.37 8.37
C ARG A 604 11.23 13.37 8.72
N ASN A 605 11.41 14.42 7.91
CA ASN A 605 12.43 15.44 8.18
C ASN A 605 11.89 16.52 9.14
N VAL A 606 12.65 16.81 10.18
CA VAL A 606 12.43 17.93 11.11
C VAL A 606 13.51 18.98 10.87
N TYR A 607 13.09 20.24 10.77
CA TYR A 607 13.99 21.39 10.72
C TYR A 607 14.26 21.87 12.14
N LEU A 608 15.52 21.95 12.54
CA LEU A 608 15.96 22.44 13.84
C LEU A 608 16.67 23.77 13.62
N ARG A 609 16.16 24.81 14.27
CA ARG A 609 16.74 26.16 14.23
C ARG A 609 17.15 26.57 15.62
N HIS A 610 18.40 27.01 15.79
CA HIS A 610 18.85 27.54 17.07
C HIS A 610 18.27 28.95 17.27
N ALA A 611 17.67 29.21 18.44
CA ALA A 611 17.26 30.57 18.80
C ALA A 611 18.51 31.44 18.94
N ALA A 612 18.64 32.48 18.12
CA ALA A 612 19.85 33.30 18.02
C ALA A 612 20.30 33.87 19.37
#